data_AF-A0A1H3X1D1-F1
#
_entry.id   AF-A0A1H3X1D1-F1
#
_cell.length_a   1.000
_cell.length_b   1.000
_cell.length_c   1.000
_cell.angle_alpha   90.00
_cell.angle_beta   90.00
_cell.angle_gamma   90.00
#
_symmetry.space_group_name_H-M   'P 1'
#
loop_
_entity.id
_entity.type
_entity.pdbx_description
1 polymer ?
#
loop_
_entity_poly.entity_id
_entity_poly.type
_entity_poly.pdbx_seq_one_letter_code
_entity_poly.pdbx_strand_id
1 'polypeptide(L)'
;MTYQEQLLDNRWKAKRKQILERDNYECQHCNNLSYSKKYNIGLIFSNQLPVNAAKSQFIKNEKYLTHIWDLKKNKILIAFTDQSEFSTDKSYVALYREGETSAQILGLKMIDNNCIEINSNLLLIIENGIRGKVSSKTYDAVYNVELKERKWDMVLGLHVHHKFYQEGCYAWQYSDNALITLCWECHEELHAHASIPKLDSSGNVVQQLILCSRCAGAGVFPEYNHVQSGVCFKCNGKRFEDFIVS
;
A
#
# COMPACT_ATOMS: atom_id res chain seq x y z
N MET A 1 -21.38 15.16 11.83
CA MET A 1 -20.65 14.08 11.15
C MET A 1 -19.61 13.52 12.10
N THR A 2 -19.75 12.27 12.53
CA THR A 2 -18.77 11.56 13.36
C THR A 2 -17.45 11.40 12.60
N TYR A 3 -16.35 11.13 13.30
CA TYR A 3 -15.07 10.92 12.62
C TYR A 3 -15.12 9.70 11.67
N GLN A 4 -15.82 8.63 12.05
CA GLN A 4 -15.98 7.46 11.18
C GLN A 4 -16.76 7.80 9.91
N GLU A 5 -17.83 8.58 10.00
CA GLU A 5 -18.56 9.09 8.84
C GLU A 5 -17.65 9.94 7.93
N GLN A 6 -16.76 10.74 8.52
CA GLN A 6 -15.79 11.51 7.74
C GLN A 6 -14.83 10.62 6.96
N LEU A 7 -14.40 9.48 7.52
CA LEU A 7 -13.51 8.54 6.81
C LEU A 7 -14.20 7.84 5.62
N LEU A 8 -15.53 7.73 5.66
CA LEU A 8 -16.32 7.15 4.58
C LEU A 8 -16.72 8.18 3.52
N ASP A 9 -16.64 9.47 3.85
CA ASP A 9 -16.99 10.59 2.97
C ASP A 9 -16.08 10.66 1.73
N ASN A 10 -16.67 10.95 0.58
CA ASN A 10 -15.95 11.05 -0.69
C ASN A 10 -14.89 12.16 -0.69
N ARG A 11 -15.09 13.23 0.10
CA ARG A 11 -14.09 14.31 0.27
C ARG A 11 -12.84 13.81 0.96
N TRP A 12 -13.00 12.97 2.00
CA TRP A 12 -11.83 12.33 2.62
C TRP A 12 -11.19 11.31 1.68
N LYS A 13 -11.98 10.49 0.98
CA LYS A 13 -11.41 9.54 0.00
C LYS A 13 -10.57 10.25 -1.07
N ALA A 14 -11.06 11.38 -1.58
CA ALA A 14 -10.34 12.22 -2.53
C ALA A 14 -9.07 12.83 -1.91
N LYS A 15 -9.17 13.45 -0.72
CA LYS A 15 -8.00 13.99 0.00
C LYS A 15 -6.96 12.91 0.30
N ARG A 16 -7.41 11.74 0.77
CA ARG A 16 -6.54 10.59 1.04
C ARG A 16 -5.80 10.15 -0.22
N LYS A 17 -6.49 10.04 -1.37
CA LYS A 17 -5.84 9.73 -2.66
C LYS A 17 -4.77 10.77 -3.00
N GLN A 18 -5.08 12.06 -2.90
CA GLN A 18 -4.11 13.14 -3.15
C GLN A 18 -2.87 13.05 -2.26
N ILE A 19 -3.03 12.76 -0.97
CA ILE A 19 -1.91 12.62 -0.04
C ILE A 19 -1.07 11.38 -0.35
N LEU A 20 -1.69 10.25 -0.70
CA LEU A 20 -0.95 9.06 -1.14
C LEU A 20 -0.18 9.32 -2.43
N GLU A 21 -0.77 10.01 -3.41
CA GLU A 21 -0.10 10.39 -4.65
C GLU A 21 1.08 11.34 -4.40
N ARG A 22 0.89 12.37 -3.55
CA ARG A 22 1.95 13.28 -3.10
C ARG A 22 3.12 12.51 -2.49
N ASP A 23 2.81 11.51 -1.68
CA ASP A 23 3.77 10.67 -0.97
C ASP A 23 4.26 9.47 -1.81
N ASN A 24 3.94 9.44 -3.11
CA ASN A 24 4.32 8.39 -4.08
C ASN A 24 3.93 6.97 -3.65
N TYR A 25 2.83 6.84 -2.92
CA TYR A 25 2.39 5.60 -2.29
C TYR A 25 3.51 4.95 -1.47
N GLU A 26 4.27 5.77 -0.74
CA GLU A 26 5.32 5.34 0.18
C GLU A 26 5.03 5.75 1.61
N CYS A 27 5.35 4.85 2.54
CA CYS A 27 5.55 5.24 3.93
C CYS A 27 6.67 6.28 4.01
N GLN A 28 6.36 7.45 4.56
CA GLN A 28 7.31 8.57 4.71
C GLN A 28 8.33 8.36 5.84
N HIS A 29 8.25 7.26 6.57
CA HIS A 29 9.27 6.85 7.56
C HIS A 29 10.21 5.77 7.05
N CYS A 30 9.67 4.71 6.42
CA CYS A 30 10.45 3.55 6.02
C CYS A 30 10.52 3.30 4.52
N ASN A 31 9.91 4.14 3.68
CA ASN A 31 9.88 3.97 2.22
C ASN A 31 9.45 2.57 1.78
N ASN A 32 8.40 2.05 2.44
CA ASN A 32 7.87 0.70 2.24
C ASN A 32 8.85 -0.46 2.51
N LEU A 33 10.01 -0.22 3.16
CA LEU A 33 10.97 -1.27 3.48
C LEU A 33 10.36 -2.39 4.34
N SER A 34 9.43 -2.07 5.24
CA SER A 34 8.65 -3.08 5.98
C SER A 34 7.92 -4.04 5.05
N TYR A 35 7.26 -3.53 4.01
CA TYR A 35 6.56 -4.36 3.03
C TYR A 35 7.54 -5.22 2.23
N SER A 36 8.64 -4.65 1.76
CA SER A 36 9.65 -5.37 0.98
C SER A 36 10.32 -6.51 1.77
N LYS A 37 10.37 -6.42 3.10
CA LYS A 37 10.86 -7.50 3.98
C LYS A 37 9.80 -8.57 4.24
N LYS A 38 8.53 -8.18 4.31
CA LYS A 38 7.40 -9.05 4.70
C LYS A 38 6.76 -9.79 3.53
N TYR A 39 6.80 -9.20 2.35
CA TYR A 39 6.09 -9.67 1.17
C TYR A 39 7.05 -10.04 0.04
N ASN A 40 6.54 -10.84 -0.90
CA ASN A 40 7.32 -11.29 -2.04
C ASN A 40 7.32 -10.23 -3.13
N ILE A 41 8.32 -10.30 -4.01
CA ILE A 41 8.47 -9.43 -5.18
C ILE A 41 8.52 -10.29 -6.43
N GLY A 42 7.79 -9.90 -7.46
CA GLY A 42 7.86 -10.54 -8.76
C GLY A 42 7.62 -9.57 -9.90
N LEU A 43 7.87 -10.03 -11.13
CA LEU A 43 7.70 -9.26 -12.34
C LEU A 43 6.39 -9.66 -13.04
N ILE A 44 5.61 -8.67 -13.43
CA ILE A 44 4.49 -8.79 -14.36
C ILE A 44 4.95 -8.23 -15.69
N PHE A 45 4.86 -9.03 -16.75
CA PHE A 45 5.28 -8.62 -18.09
C PHE A 45 4.15 -7.89 -18.83
N SER A 46 4.56 -6.90 -19.62
CA SER A 46 3.77 -6.35 -20.71
C SER A 46 3.45 -7.41 -21.75
N ASN A 47 2.24 -7.35 -22.29
CA ASN A 47 1.80 -8.14 -23.44
C ASN A 47 2.54 -7.78 -24.75
N GLN A 48 3.24 -6.64 -24.79
CA GLN A 48 4.04 -6.20 -25.94
C GLN A 48 5.42 -6.85 -26.00
N LEU A 49 5.88 -7.44 -24.88
CA LEU A 49 7.17 -8.11 -24.85
C LEU A 49 7.06 -9.53 -25.43
N PRO A 50 8.09 -10.01 -26.18
CA PRO A 50 8.09 -11.33 -26.81
C PRO A 50 8.41 -12.44 -25.80
N VAL A 51 7.68 -12.46 -24.69
CA VAL A 51 7.77 -13.51 -23.69
C VAL A 51 6.84 -14.63 -24.12
N ASN A 52 7.33 -15.88 -24.15
CA ASN A 52 6.47 -17.08 -24.17
C ASN A 52 5.78 -17.23 -22.79
N ALA A 53 5.07 -16.18 -22.36
CA ALA A 53 4.41 -16.06 -21.07
C ALA A 53 2.90 -15.93 -21.26
N ALA A 54 2.17 -16.32 -20.21
CA ALA A 54 0.74 -16.12 -20.16
C ALA A 54 0.45 -14.60 -20.10
N LYS A 55 -0.33 -14.13 -21.08
CA LYS A 55 -0.68 -12.71 -21.23
C LYS A 55 -1.61 -12.23 -20.13
N SER A 56 -1.49 -10.97 -19.77
CA SER A 56 -2.48 -10.29 -18.93
C SER A 56 -3.75 -10.04 -19.75
N GLN A 57 -4.92 -10.26 -19.17
CA GLN A 57 -6.20 -10.11 -19.89
C GLN A 57 -7.23 -9.43 -19.01
N PHE A 58 -8.03 -8.56 -19.62
CA PHE A 58 -9.21 -8.01 -18.95
C PHE A 58 -10.29 -9.09 -18.84
N ILE A 59 -10.88 -9.21 -17.67
CA ILE A 59 -11.94 -10.16 -17.33
C ILE A 59 -13.16 -9.39 -16.79
N LYS A 60 -14.27 -10.11 -16.56
CA LYS A 60 -15.51 -9.50 -16.03
C LYS A 60 -15.27 -8.78 -14.70
N ASN A 61 -16.15 -7.81 -14.39
CA ASN A 61 -16.12 -6.99 -13.16
C ASN A 61 -14.91 -6.05 -13.05
N GLU A 62 -14.47 -5.47 -14.18
CA GLU A 62 -13.42 -4.44 -14.21
C GLU A 62 -12.07 -4.90 -13.63
N LYS A 63 -11.78 -6.20 -13.75
CA LYS A 63 -10.55 -6.82 -13.26
C LYS A 63 -9.66 -7.26 -14.41
N TYR A 64 -8.36 -7.23 -14.17
CA TYR A 64 -7.36 -7.88 -14.99
C TYR A 64 -6.91 -9.17 -14.32
N LEU A 65 -6.86 -10.26 -15.09
CA LEU A 65 -6.08 -11.45 -14.77
C LEU A 65 -4.64 -11.21 -15.24
N THR A 66 -3.66 -11.48 -14.39
CA THR A 66 -2.24 -11.34 -14.71
C THR A 66 -1.40 -12.43 -14.05
N HIS A 67 -0.10 -12.45 -14.35
CA HIS A 67 0.84 -13.47 -13.91
C HIS A 67 2.07 -12.81 -13.28
N ILE A 68 2.33 -13.13 -12.02
CA ILE A 68 3.51 -12.67 -11.28
C ILE A 68 4.60 -13.72 -11.43
N TRP A 69 5.71 -13.34 -12.02
CA TRP A 69 6.91 -14.16 -12.16
C TRP A 69 7.85 -13.86 -11.00
N ASP A 70 7.84 -14.71 -9.97
CA ASP A 70 8.81 -14.65 -8.89
C ASP A 70 10.07 -15.41 -9.32
N LEU A 71 11.02 -14.64 -9.87
CA LEU A 71 12.27 -15.16 -10.39
C LEU A 71 13.18 -15.71 -9.29
N LYS A 72 13.06 -15.24 -8.03
CA LYS A 72 13.81 -15.78 -6.89
C LYS A 72 13.31 -17.15 -6.49
N LYS A 73 11.99 -17.35 -6.49
CA LYS A 73 11.35 -18.62 -6.15
C LYS A 73 11.17 -19.57 -7.33
N ASN A 74 11.55 -19.14 -8.54
CA ASN A 74 11.36 -19.88 -9.77
C ASN A 74 9.89 -20.31 -10.00
N LYS A 75 8.94 -19.42 -9.70
CA LYS A 75 7.49 -19.69 -9.70
C LYS A 75 6.71 -18.63 -10.48
N ILE A 76 5.64 -19.07 -11.15
CA ILE A 76 4.65 -18.18 -11.77
C ILE A 76 3.34 -18.31 -10.97
N LEU A 77 2.75 -17.18 -10.62
CA LEU A 77 1.53 -17.11 -9.84
C LEU A 77 0.46 -16.35 -10.62
N ILE A 78 -0.77 -16.84 -10.56
CA ILE A 78 -1.93 -16.09 -11.06
C ILE A 78 -2.29 -15.02 -10.05
N ALA A 79 -2.59 -13.81 -10.52
CA ALA A 79 -3.07 -12.71 -9.70
C ALA A 79 -4.16 -11.92 -10.41
N PHE A 80 -4.90 -11.12 -9.64
CA PHE A 80 -5.93 -10.21 -10.15
C PHE A 80 -5.67 -8.79 -9.68
N THR A 81 -6.02 -7.81 -10.50
CA THR A 81 -5.94 -6.39 -10.16
C THR A 81 -7.09 -5.62 -10.80
N ASP A 82 -7.68 -4.69 -10.06
CA ASP A 82 -8.72 -3.74 -10.49
C ASP A 82 -8.18 -2.30 -10.49
N GLN A 83 -6.86 -2.14 -10.40
CA GLN A 83 -6.24 -0.82 -10.34
C GLN A 83 -6.41 -0.10 -11.67
N SER A 84 -6.97 1.12 -11.62
CA SER A 84 -7.26 1.95 -12.79
C SER A 84 -6.02 2.27 -13.64
N GLU A 85 -4.86 2.30 -13.01
CA GLU A 85 -3.57 2.62 -13.61
C GLU A 85 -2.88 1.40 -14.25
N PHE A 86 -3.44 0.20 -14.06
CA PHE A 86 -2.91 -1.03 -14.65
C PHE A 86 -3.21 -1.08 -16.16
N SER A 87 -2.18 -1.36 -16.95
CA SER A 87 -2.26 -1.51 -18.40
C SER A 87 -1.52 -2.75 -18.82
N THR A 88 -2.14 -3.55 -19.69
CA THR A 88 -1.51 -4.76 -20.23
C THR A 88 -0.30 -4.50 -21.10
N ASP A 89 -0.10 -3.26 -21.54
CA ASP A 89 1.02 -2.85 -22.39
C ASP A 89 2.24 -2.43 -21.57
N LYS A 90 2.13 -2.36 -20.24
CA LYS A 90 3.22 -2.00 -19.34
C LYS A 90 3.65 -3.20 -18.50
N SER A 91 4.89 -3.17 -18.07
CA SER A 91 5.43 -4.14 -17.12
C SER A 91 5.45 -3.55 -15.72
N TYR A 92 5.36 -4.41 -14.71
CA TYR A 92 5.28 -3.98 -13.32
C TYR A 92 6.12 -4.87 -12.40
N VAL A 93 6.80 -4.26 -11.45
CA VAL A 93 7.25 -4.93 -10.24
C VAL A 93 6.06 -5.00 -9.28
N ALA A 94 5.70 -6.21 -8.86
CA ALA A 94 4.58 -6.47 -7.97
C ALA A 94 5.10 -6.88 -6.58
N LEU A 95 4.68 -6.14 -5.55
CA LEU A 95 4.68 -6.65 -4.17
C LEU A 95 3.45 -7.51 -3.98
N TYR A 96 3.62 -8.72 -3.44
CA TYR A 96 2.50 -9.64 -3.31
C TYR A 96 2.64 -10.60 -2.13
N ARG A 97 1.51 -11.17 -1.72
CA ARG A 97 1.46 -12.35 -0.85
C ARG A 97 0.78 -13.51 -1.56
N GLU A 98 1.21 -14.72 -1.24
CA GLU A 98 0.55 -15.93 -1.77
C GLU A 98 -0.80 -16.09 -1.06
N GLY A 99 -1.84 -16.37 -1.84
CA GLY A 99 -3.15 -16.80 -1.35
C GLY A 99 -3.42 -18.25 -1.73
N GLU A 100 -4.57 -18.79 -1.31
CA GLU A 100 -4.92 -20.19 -1.55
C GLU A 100 -5.08 -20.51 -3.05
N THR A 101 -5.75 -19.63 -3.80
CA THR A 101 -6.07 -19.84 -5.21
C THR A 101 -5.33 -18.89 -6.16
N SER A 102 -4.99 -17.70 -5.68
CA SER A 102 -4.26 -16.68 -6.44
C SER A 102 -3.41 -15.82 -5.51
N ALA A 103 -2.32 -15.27 -6.03
CA ALA A 103 -1.55 -14.26 -5.34
C ALA A 103 -2.37 -12.96 -5.22
N GLN A 104 -2.23 -12.30 -4.07
CA GLN A 104 -2.79 -10.96 -3.85
C GLN A 104 -1.71 -9.92 -4.08
N ILE A 105 -1.95 -9.02 -5.02
CA ILE A 105 -1.10 -7.85 -5.28
C ILE A 105 -1.34 -6.83 -4.17
N LEU A 106 -0.24 -6.40 -3.56
CA LEU A 106 -0.20 -5.42 -2.47
C LEU A 106 0.48 -4.12 -2.91
N GLY A 107 1.29 -4.16 -3.97
CA GLY A 107 1.96 -2.99 -4.52
C GLY A 107 2.24 -3.19 -6.00
N LEU A 108 2.11 -2.13 -6.80
CA LEU A 108 2.53 -2.10 -8.19
C LEU A 108 3.45 -0.92 -8.43
N LYS A 109 4.56 -1.20 -9.09
CA LYS A 109 5.50 -0.20 -9.58
C LYS A 109 5.79 -0.49 -11.04
N MET A 110 5.38 0.41 -11.91
CA MET A 110 5.63 0.34 -13.34
C MET A 110 7.13 0.36 -13.59
N ILE A 111 7.56 -0.50 -14.51
CA ILE A 111 8.92 -0.55 -15.01
C ILE A 111 8.85 -0.39 -16.53
N ASP A 112 9.69 0.49 -17.07
CA ASP A 112 9.79 0.68 -18.50
C ASP A 112 10.13 -0.66 -19.18
N ASN A 113 9.36 -1.02 -20.20
CA ASN A 113 9.57 -2.24 -20.98
C ASN A 113 10.98 -2.28 -21.59
N ASN A 114 11.59 -1.12 -21.89
CA ASN A 114 12.97 -1.04 -22.40
C ASN A 114 14.02 -1.46 -21.36
N CYS A 115 13.67 -1.50 -20.08
CA CYS A 115 14.54 -2.00 -19.01
C CYS A 115 14.44 -3.52 -18.84
N ILE A 116 13.55 -4.19 -19.57
CA ILE A 116 13.33 -5.64 -19.48
C ILE A 116 13.97 -6.33 -20.67
N GLU A 117 15.02 -7.08 -20.37
CA GLU A 117 15.78 -7.88 -21.31
C GLU A 117 15.48 -9.36 -21.09
N ILE A 118 14.85 -9.97 -22.09
CA ILE A 118 14.48 -11.37 -22.09
C ILE A 118 15.62 -12.17 -22.71
N ASN A 119 15.90 -13.33 -22.13
CA ASN A 119 16.88 -14.27 -22.60
C ASN A 119 16.18 -15.42 -23.35
N SER A 120 16.61 -15.67 -24.59
CA SER A 120 16.15 -16.78 -25.42
C SER A 120 17.09 -18.00 -25.36
N ASN A 121 18.21 -17.92 -24.64
CA ASN A 121 19.15 -19.03 -24.48
C ASN A 121 18.52 -20.17 -23.68
N LEU A 122 18.21 -21.26 -24.38
CA LEU A 122 17.54 -22.42 -23.81
C LEU A 122 18.35 -23.09 -22.69
N LEU A 123 19.68 -23.12 -22.78
CA LEU A 123 20.53 -23.75 -21.77
C LEU A 123 20.39 -23.02 -20.43
N LEU A 124 20.45 -21.68 -20.45
CA LEU A 124 20.28 -20.86 -19.24
C LEU A 124 18.89 -21.03 -18.62
N ILE A 125 17.86 -21.18 -19.45
CA ILE A 125 16.48 -21.45 -19.01
C ILE A 125 16.35 -22.84 -18.38
N ILE A 126 17.01 -23.86 -18.95
CA ILE A 126 16.99 -25.21 -18.40
C ILE A 126 17.69 -25.24 -17.05
N GLU A 127 18.87 -24.60 -16.96
CA GLU A 127 19.68 -24.58 -15.74
C GLU A 127 19.05 -23.75 -14.62
N ASN A 128 18.45 -22.61 -14.96
CA ASN A 128 17.98 -21.63 -13.97
C ASN A 128 16.45 -21.46 -13.95
N GLY A 129 15.70 -22.28 -14.67
CA GLY A 129 14.24 -22.17 -14.80
C GLY A 129 13.79 -20.81 -15.36
N ILE A 130 12.72 -20.26 -14.78
CA ILE A 130 12.19 -18.94 -15.15
C ILE A 130 13.18 -17.80 -14.86
N ARG A 131 14.11 -17.96 -13.90
CA ARG A 131 15.17 -16.95 -13.68
C ARG A 131 16.06 -16.81 -14.91
N GLY A 132 16.31 -17.91 -15.61
CA GLY A 132 17.08 -17.95 -16.84
C GLY A 132 16.41 -17.25 -18.02
N LYS A 133 15.11 -16.94 -17.94
CA LYS A 133 14.34 -16.21 -18.98
C LYS A 133 14.65 -14.71 -19.03
N VAL A 134 15.34 -14.16 -18.04
CA VAL A 134 15.65 -12.73 -18.02
C VAL A 134 17.13 -12.48 -17.77
N SER A 135 17.65 -11.35 -18.25
CA SER A 135 19.04 -10.95 -18.00
C SER A 135 19.29 -10.64 -16.52
N SER A 136 20.57 -10.60 -16.11
CA SER A 136 20.94 -10.15 -14.77
C SER A 136 20.52 -8.70 -14.51
N LYS A 137 20.61 -7.83 -15.53
CA LYS A 137 20.14 -6.45 -15.44
C LYS A 137 18.64 -6.36 -15.15
N THR A 138 17.83 -7.19 -15.80
CA THR A 138 16.38 -7.26 -15.53
C THR A 138 16.11 -7.75 -14.11
N TYR A 139 16.83 -8.78 -13.67
CA TYR A 139 16.69 -9.29 -12.31
C TYR A 139 17.06 -8.23 -11.26
N ASP A 140 18.16 -7.51 -11.48
CA ASP A 140 18.57 -6.43 -10.60
C ASP A 140 17.54 -5.29 -10.62
N ALA A 141 16.96 -4.95 -11.78
CA ALA A 141 15.90 -3.94 -11.85
C ALA A 141 14.64 -4.34 -11.07
N VAL A 142 14.34 -5.63 -10.95
CA VAL A 142 13.20 -6.16 -10.18
C VAL A 142 13.50 -6.21 -8.68
N TYR A 143 14.73 -6.57 -8.28
CA TYR A 143 15.04 -6.91 -6.88
C TYR A 143 16.02 -5.95 -6.16
N ASN A 144 16.77 -5.11 -6.86
CA ASN A 144 17.60 -4.07 -6.23
C ASN A 144 16.76 -2.82 -5.98
N VAL A 145 16.23 -2.75 -4.75
CA VAL A 145 15.39 -1.68 -4.19
C VAL A 145 16.13 -0.33 -4.05
N GLU A 146 17.45 -0.28 -4.28
CA GLU A 146 18.28 0.91 -4.07
C GLU A 146 18.32 1.91 -5.25
N LEU A 147 17.67 1.63 -6.38
CA LEU A 147 17.75 2.53 -7.54
C LEU A 147 16.65 3.60 -7.53
N LYS A 148 17.00 4.71 -6.86
CA LYS A 148 16.77 6.16 -7.08
C LYS A 148 15.40 6.74 -7.51
N GLU A 149 14.47 5.98 -8.08
CA GLU A 149 13.13 6.47 -8.39
C GLU A 149 12.08 5.52 -7.84
N ARG A 150 11.65 5.82 -6.61
CA ARG A 150 10.73 5.02 -5.80
C ARG A 150 9.29 5.50 -5.96
N LYS A 151 8.83 5.59 -7.21
CA LYS A 151 7.44 5.94 -7.50
C LYS A 151 6.61 4.67 -7.64
N TRP A 152 5.87 4.31 -6.60
CA TRP A 152 4.86 3.26 -6.70
C TRP A 152 3.62 3.83 -7.37
N ASP A 153 2.95 3.04 -8.21
CA ASP A 153 1.64 3.41 -8.77
C ASP A 153 0.53 3.14 -7.76
N MET A 154 0.73 2.12 -6.92
CA MET A 154 -0.16 1.81 -5.80
C MET A 154 0.58 1.00 -4.73
N VAL A 155 0.19 1.17 -3.47
CA VAL A 155 0.50 0.26 -2.35
C VAL A 155 -0.73 0.19 -1.43
N LEU A 156 -1.20 -1.03 -1.16
CA LEU A 156 -2.32 -1.29 -0.25
C LEU A 156 -1.87 -1.26 1.21
N GLY A 157 -2.79 -0.87 2.09
CA GLY A 157 -2.55 -0.84 3.54
C GLY A 157 -1.73 0.35 4.03
N LEU A 158 -1.49 1.37 3.21
CA LEU A 158 -0.97 2.65 3.68
C LEU A 158 -2.04 3.49 4.37
N HIS A 159 -1.63 4.23 5.39
CA HIS A 159 -2.49 5.06 6.23
C HIS A 159 -2.09 6.52 6.11
N VAL A 160 -3.06 7.40 5.89
CA VAL A 160 -2.84 8.86 5.98
C VAL A 160 -3.12 9.27 7.42
N HIS A 161 -2.06 9.68 8.10
CA HIS A 161 -2.04 10.02 9.51
C HIS A 161 -2.12 11.54 9.70
N HIS A 162 -2.99 12.00 10.60
CA HIS A 162 -3.08 13.39 11.05
C HIS A 162 -2.03 13.68 12.12
N LYS A 163 -1.12 14.63 11.86
CA LYS A 163 -0.08 15.05 12.82
C LYS A 163 -0.65 15.78 14.04
N PHE A 164 -1.88 16.28 13.95
CA PHE A 164 -2.63 16.93 15.02
C PHE A 164 -4.13 16.89 14.73
N TYR A 165 -4.96 17.13 15.75
CA TYR A 165 -6.40 17.34 15.60
C TYR A 165 -6.78 18.77 15.99
N GLN A 166 -7.44 19.51 15.10
CA GLN A 166 -7.91 20.86 15.34
C GLN A 166 -9.44 20.88 15.46
N GLU A 167 -9.95 21.60 16.45
CA GLU A 167 -11.38 21.79 16.65
C GLU A 167 -12.03 22.51 15.46
N GLY A 168 -13.20 22.02 15.04
CA GLY A 168 -13.93 22.57 13.90
C GLY A 168 -13.41 22.12 12.52
N CYS A 169 -12.33 21.33 12.45
CA CYS A 169 -11.80 20.82 11.19
C CYS A 169 -12.24 19.38 10.90
N TYR A 170 -12.93 19.19 9.77
CA TYR A 170 -13.17 17.86 9.20
C TYR A 170 -11.89 17.26 8.63
N ALA A 171 -11.81 15.93 8.56
CA ALA A 171 -10.62 15.18 8.15
C ALA A 171 -9.99 15.66 6.83
N TRP A 172 -10.79 16.11 5.85
CA TRP A 172 -10.33 16.60 4.55
C TRP A 172 -9.94 18.09 4.51
N GLN A 173 -10.26 18.87 5.55
CA GLN A 173 -9.98 20.32 5.60
C GLN A 173 -8.55 20.64 6.04
N TYR A 174 -7.82 19.64 6.53
CA TYR A 174 -6.43 19.81 6.94
C TYR A 174 -5.54 20.14 5.73
N SER A 175 -4.57 21.03 5.97
CA SER A 175 -3.51 21.29 5.01
C SER A 175 -2.69 20.02 4.78
N ASP A 176 -2.08 19.91 3.60
CA ASP A 176 -1.28 18.73 3.25
C ASP A 176 -0.16 18.47 4.26
N ASN A 177 0.48 19.52 4.77
CA ASN A 177 1.58 19.41 5.73
C ASN A 177 1.15 18.81 7.09
N ALA A 178 -0.15 18.86 7.43
CA ALA A 178 -0.72 18.23 8.61
C ALA A 178 -0.97 16.72 8.43
N LEU A 179 -0.74 16.18 7.22
CA LEU A 179 -0.99 14.79 6.85
C LEU A 179 0.29 14.11 6.38
N ILE A 180 0.47 12.84 6.75
CA ILE A 180 1.63 12.04 6.36
C ILE A 180 1.20 10.61 6.06
N THR A 181 1.72 10.01 4.98
CA THR A 181 1.48 8.61 4.65
C THR A 181 2.43 7.69 5.40
N LEU A 182 1.90 6.73 6.15
CA LEU A 182 2.66 5.74 6.92
C LEU A 182 2.19 4.32 6.60
N CYS A 183 3.11 3.34 6.67
CA CYS A 183 2.73 1.93 6.76
C CYS A 183 2.14 1.62 8.14
N TRP A 184 1.43 0.49 8.26
CA TRP A 184 0.88 0.07 9.55
C TRP A 184 1.93 0.02 10.67
N GLU A 185 3.09 -0.59 10.41
CA GLU A 185 4.16 -0.75 11.41
C GLU A 185 4.70 0.60 11.90
N CYS A 186 5.05 1.52 10.99
CA CYS A 186 5.52 2.85 11.39
C CYS A 186 4.41 3.70 12.01
N HIS A 187 3.15 3.52 11.59
CA HIS A 187 2.02 4.18 12.20
C HIS A 187 1.80 3.73 13.64
N GLU A 188 1.88 2.42 13.90
CA GLU A 188 1.78 1.84 15.23
C GLU A 188 2.97 2.25 16.12
N GLU A 189 4.19 2.22 15.58
CA GLU A 189 5.40 2.65 16.29
C GLU A 189 5.33 4.13 16.71
N LEU A 190 4.85 5.00 15.82
CA LEU A 190 4.64 6.42 16.14
C LEU A 190 3.66 6.58 17.31
N HIS A 191 2.57 5.81 17.32
CA HIS A 191 1.57 5.86 18.39
C HIS A 191 1.99 5.21 19.69
N ALA A 192 2.90 4.23 19.64
CA ALA A 192 3.45 3.60 20.84
C ALA A 192 4.34 4.57 21.64
N HIS A 193 4.93 5.57 20.99
CA HIS A 193 5.97 6.42 21.59
C HIS A 193 5.62 7.92 21.59
N ALA A 194 4.49 8.33 21.01
CA ALA A 194 4.10 9.74 20.94
C ALA A 194 2.61 9.97 21.19
N SER A 195 2.31 11.15 21.75
CA SER A 195 0.96 11.72 21.80
C SER A 195 0.71 12.59 20.57
N ILE A 196 -0.56 12.85 20.26
CA ILE A 196 -0.97 13.74 19.17
C ILE A 196 -1.49 15.07 19.75
N PRO A 197 -0.96 16.22 19.32
CA PRO A 197 -1.48 17.52 19.73
C PRO A 197 -2.95 17.70 19.32
N LYS A 198 -3.76 18.20 20.26
CA LYS A 198 -5.09 18.75 20.02
C LYS A 198 -5.01 20.27 20.07
N LEU A 199 -5.50 20.93 19.04
CA LEU A 199 -5.56 22.38 18.93
C LEU A 199 -6.99 22.89 19.04
N ASP A 200 -7.14 24.08 19.60
CA ASP A 200 -8.38 24.86 19.53
C ASP A 200 -8.62 25.41 18.11
N SER A 201 -9.76 26.07 17.91
CA SER A 201 -10.12 26.70 16.63
C SER A 201 -9.14 27.79 16.17
N SER A 202 -8.36 28.37 17.09
CA SER A 202 -7.35 29.40 16.81
C SER A 202 -5.96 28.81 16.50
N GLY A 203 -5.80 27.49 16.58
CA GLY A 203 -4.53 26.80 16.33
C GLY A 203 -3.59 26.78 17.53
N ASN A 204 -4.06 27.06 18.74
CA ASN A 204 -3.25 26.88 19.96
C ASN A 204 -3.36 25.45 20.46
N VAL A 205 -2.25 24.86 20.88
CA VAL A 205 -2.25 23.52 21.48
C VAL A 205 -2.91 23.58 22.85
N VAL A 206 -3.99 22.81 23.03
CA VAL A 206 -4.77 22.77 24.28
C VAL A 206 -4.60 21.47 25.04
N GLN A 207 -4.20 20.38 24.36
CA GLN A 207 -4.02 19.07 24.98
C GLN A 207 -3.07 18.20 24.14
N GLN A 208 -2.41 17.24 24.79
CA GLN A 208 -1.70 16.15 24.13
C GLN A 208 -2.52 14.88 24.28
N LEU A 209 -3.08 14.36 23.17
CA LEU A 209 -3.95 13.20 23.18
C LEU A 209 -3.13 11.91 23.10
N ILE A 210 -3.39 10.99 24.00
CA ILE A 210 -2.87 9.63 23.99
C ILE A 210 -3.84 8.76 23.21
N LEU A 211 -3.36 8.05 22.21
CA LEU A 211 -4.22 7.23 21.38
C LEU A 211 -4.57 5.92 22.06
N CYS A 212 -5.74 5.40 21.72
CA CYS A 212 -6.19 4.13 22.24
C CYS A 212 -5.21 3.02 21.86
N SER A 213 -4.57 2.40 22.84
CA SER A 213 -3.52 1.38 22.64
C SER A 213 -4.03 0.12 21.94
N ARG A 214 -5.36 -0.09 21.91
CA ARG A 214 -5.97 -1.25 21.24
C ARG A 214 -6.20 -0.99 19.76
N CYS A 215 -6.74 0.17 19.39
CA CYS A 215 -7.07 0.49 17.98
C CYS A 215 -6.10 1.46 17.32
N ALA A 216 -5.07 1.92 18.04
CA ALA A 216 -4.08 2.87 17.57
C ALA A 216 -4.72 4.13 16.93
N GLY A 217 -5.80 4.63 17.53
CA GLY A 217 -6.54 5.78 17.03
C GLY A 217 -7.54 5.51 15.91
N ALA A 218 -7.70 4.28 15.43
CA ALA A 218 -8.69 3.97 14.39
C ALA A 218 -10.13 4.07 14.90
N GLY A 219 -10.36 3.72 16.18
CA GLY A 219 -11.69 3.67 16.80
C GLY A 219 -12.54 2.47 16.37
N VAL A 220 -12.20 1.83 15.25
CA VAL A 220 -12.90 0.68 14.69
C VAL A 220 -11.90 -0.32 14.08
N PHE A 221 -12.36 -1.55 13.88
CA PHE A 221 -11.68 -2.64 13.20
C PHE A 221 -12.59 -3.15 12.08
N PRO A 222 -12.31 -2.82 10.80
CA PRO A 222 -13.16 -3.18 9.67
C PRO A 222 -13.46 -4.69 9.58
N GLU A 223 -12.53 -5.53 10.00
CA GLU A 223 -12.65 -7.00 10.01
C GLU A 223 -13.79 -7.47 10.93
N TYR A 224 -14.13 -6.68 11.95
CA TYR A 224 -15.20 -6.94 12.89
C TYR A 224 -16.45 -6.11 12.62
N ASN A 225 -16.63 -5.53 11.43
CA ASN A 225 -17.82 -4.74 11.08
C ASN A 225 -19.15 -5.48 11.34
N HIS A 226 -19.15 -6.81 11.27
CA HIS A 226 -20.32 -7.64 11.57
C HIS A 226 -20.64 -7.76 13.07
N VAL A 227 -19.73 -7.35 13.97
CA VAL A 227 -19.91 -7.32 15.42
C VAL A 227 -19.86 -5.87 15.89
N GLN A 228 -21.01 -5.32 16.30
CA GLN A 228 -21.12 -3.93 16.79
C GLN A 228 -20.46 -2.89 15.87
N SER A 229 -20.58 -3.06 14.54
CA SER A 229 -19.97 -2.18 13.54
C SER A 229 -18.44 -2.04 13.66
N GLY A 230 -17.77 -3.05 14.22
CA GLY A 230 -16.31 -3.09 14.36
C GLY A 230 -15.76 -2.13 15.42
N VAL A 231 -16.60 -1.52 16.25
CA VAL A 231 -16.16 -0.53 17.25
C VAL A 231 -15.07 -1.12 18.16
N CYS A 232 -14.02 -0.34 18.41
CA CYS A 232 -13.00 -0.73 19.37
C CYS A 232 -13.59 -0.72 20.78
N PHE A 233 -13.79 -1.88 21.40
CA PHE A 233 -14.40 -1.95 22.74
C PHE A 233 -13.51 -1.41 23.86
N LYS A 234 -12.22 -1.13 23.61
CA LYS A 234 -11.39 -0.46 24.62
C LYS A 234 -11.78 1.02 24.73
N CYS A 235 -11.83 1.74 23.61
CA CYS A 235 -12.16 3.16 23.61
C CYS A 235 -13.61 3.49 23.26
N ASN A 236 -14.45 2.47 23.02
CA ASN A 236 -15.81 2.63 22.52
C ASN A 236 -15.90 3.57 21.31
N GLY A 237 -14.93 3.46 20.40
CA GLY A 237 -14.85 4.31 19.20
C GLY A 237 -14.37 5.74 19.44
N LYS A 238 -14.01 6.11 20.67
CA LYS A 238 -13.50 7.45 21.03
C LYS A 238 -12.04 7.68 20.62
N ARG A 239 -11.32 6.63 20.19
CA ARG A 239 -9.98 6.66 19.55
C ARG A 239 -8.81 7.05 20.46
N PHE A 240 -9.04 7.71 21.58
CA PHE A 240 -8.01 8.21 22.50
C PHE A 240 -8.25 7.67 23.92
N GLU A 241 -7.17 7.36 24.64
CA GLU A 241 -7.20 6.95 26.06
C GLU A 241 -7.80 8.04 26.94
N ASP A 242 -7.53 9.31 26.62
CA ASP A 242 -8.06 10.49 27.32
C ASP A 242 -9.59 10.51 27.44
N PHE A 243 -10.29 9.82 26.54
CA PHE A 243 -11.74 9.80 26.52
C PHE A 243 -12.35 8.49 27.03
N ILE A 244 -11.54 7.51 27.42
CA ILE A 244 -12.01 6.20 27.90
C ILE A 244 -12.61 6.31 29.31
N VAL A 245 -12.24 7.35 30.06
CA VAL A 245 -12.78 7.63 31.40
C VAL A 245 -13.71 8.84 31.33
N SER A 246 -15.01 8.55 31.39
CA SER A 246 -16.09 9.45 31.84
C SER A 246 -17.25 8.57 32.28
#